data_AF-A0ABD6PPW2-F1
#
_entry.id   AF-A0ABD6PPW2-F1
#
_cell.length_a   1.000
_cell.length_b   1.000
_cell.length_c   1.000
_cell.angle_alpha   90.00
_cell.angle_beta   90.00
_cell.angle_gamma   90.00
#
_symmetry.space_group_name_H-M   'P 1'
#
loop_
_entity.id
_entity.type
_entity.pdbx_description
1 polymer ?
#
loop_
_entity_poly.entity_id
_entity_poly.type
_entity_poly.pdbx_seq_one_letter_code
_entity_poly.pdbx_strand_id
1 'polypeptide(L)'
;MNLFLSNEDIHSYAHKVANKPNTFQVGGHGNPSLMVDGATGERLDAKKLAARIKKNPNYKSGMTVEILSCNTGKGANPLGQQLANELNTTVKAPNEYLWFSSNGELTPMGMKADRSQDTSKPGTMRSFTPQSKK
;
A
#
# COMPACT_ATOMS: atom_id res chain seq x y z
N MET A 1 -9.22 0.46 4.03
CA MET A 1 -9.58 1.60 3.16
C MET A 1 -9.26 1.25 1.73
N ASN A 2 -10.18 1.47 0.79
CA ASN A 2 -9.98 1.16 -0.62
C ASN A 2 -10.02 2.47 -1.42
N LEU A 3 -8.90 2.83 -2.03
CA LEU A 3 -8.72 4.04 -2.85
C LEU A 3 -8.69 3.72 -4.35
N PHE A 4 -8.84 2.46 -4.77
CA PHE A 4 -9.04 2.12 -6.18
C PHE A 4 -10.39 2.67 -6.66
N LEU A 5 -10.50 3.04 -7.92
CA LEU A 5 -11.75 3.54 -8.46
C LEU A 5 -12.76 2.38 -8.57
N SER A 6 -14.02 2.61 -8.19
CA SER A 6 -15.04 1.54 -8.05
C SER A 6 -15.34 0.75 -9.33
N ASN A 7 -15.03 1.30 -10.50
CA ASN A 7 -15.21 0.63 -11.79
C ASN A 7 -14.00 -0.18 -12.25
N GLU A 8 -12.92 -0.23 -11.46
CA GLU A 8 -11.74 -1.06 -11.75
C GLU A 8 -11.88 -2.44 -11.11
N ASP A 9 -11.59 -3.51 -11.85
CA ASP A 9 -11.67 -4.89 -11.31
C ASP A 9 -10.83 -5.06 -10.02
N ILE A 10 -9.68 -4.38 -9.96
CA ILE A 10 -8.79 -4.37 -8.78
C ILE A 10 -9.47 -3.84 -7.52
N HIS A 11 -10.47 -2.96 -7.66
CA HIS A 11 -11.27 -2.49 -6.52
C HIS A 11 -12.00 -3.66 -5.87
N SER A 12 -12.62 -4.54 -6.67
CA SER A 12 -13.30 -5.74 -6.19
C SER A 12 -12.30 -6.73 -5.58
N TYR A 13 -11.14 -6.92 -6.21
CA TYR A 13 -10.11 -7.85 -5.73
C TYR A 13 -9.51 -7.40 -4.40
N ALA A 14 -9.22 -6.10 -4.27
CA ALA A 14 -8.75 -5.50 -3.03
C ALA A 14 -9.76 -5.68 -1.88
N HIS A 15 -11.05 -5.75 -2.17
CA HIS A 15 -12.09 -5.96 -1.17
C HIS A 15 -12.12 -7.39 -0.63
N LYS A 16 -11.62 -8.36 -1.41
CA LYS A 16 -11.53 -9.78 -1.03
C LYS A 16 -10.22 -10.12 -0.30
N VAL A 17 -9.25 -9.20 -0.27
CA VAL A 17 -8.02 -9.40 0.48
C VAL A 17 -8.36 -9.68 1.94
N ALA A 18 -7.83 -10.79 2.46
CA ALA A 18 -8.10 -11.19 3.83
C ALA A 18 -7.66 -10.11 4.82
N ASN A 19 -8.58 -9.75 5.72
CA ASN A 19 -8.27 -8.89 6.85
C ASN A 19 -7.23 -9.58 7.75
N LYS A 20 -6.27 -8.81 8.23
CA LYS A 20 -5.22 -9.28 9.14
C LYS A 20 -5.46 -8.73 10.55
N PRO A 21 -5.25 -9.54 11.61
CA PRO A 21 -5.35 -9.04 12.98
C PRO A 21 -4.48 -7.80 13.22
N ASN A 22 -5.02 -6.82 13.94
CA ASN A 22 -4.34 -5.57 14.29
C ASN A 22 -3.69 -4.83 13.09
N THR A 23 -4.24 -4.98 11.88
CA THR A 23 -3.70 -4.40 10.66
C THR A 23 -4.75 -3.58 9.93
N PHE A 24 -4.42 -2.34 9.60
CA PHE A 24 -5.22 -1.47 8.77
C PHE A 24 -4.70 -1.51 7.33
N GLN A 25 -5.47 -2.10 6.44
CA GLN A 25 -5.10 -2.20 5.02
C GLN A 25 -5.57 -0.98 4.24
N VAL A 26 -4.68 -0.42 3.42
CA VAL A 26 -4.98 0.65 2.47
C VAL A 26 -4.58 0.22 1.05
N GLY A 27 -5.57 0.02 0.18
CA GLY A 27 -5.34 -0.28 -1.23
C GLY A 27 -5.53 0.95 -2.11
N GLY A 28 -4.79 1.04 -3.21
CA GLY A 28 -4.91 2.10 -4.21
C GLY A 28 -3.76 2.10 -5.20
N HIS A 29 -3.89 2.85 -6.29
CA HIS A 29 -2.76 3.09 -7.20
C HIS A 29 -1.69 3.95 -6.53
N GLY A 30 -0.42 3.71 -6.87
CA GLY A 30 0.68 4.38 -6.20
C GLY A 30 2.04 4.10 -6.79
N ASN A 31 3.05 4.68 -6.16
CA ASN A 31 4.46 4.57 -6.52
C ASN A 31 5.32 4.82 -5.26
N PRO A 32 6.67 4.83 -5.35
CA PRO A 32 7.53 5.04 -4.19
C PRO A 32 7.31 6.34 -3.41
N SER A 33 6.57 7.33 -3.94
CA SER A 33 6.41 8.65 -3.32
C SER A 33 4.99 8.99 -2.89
N LEU A 34 3.95 8.34 -3.45
CA LEU A 34 2.54 8.68 -3.16
C LEU A 34 1.56 7.57 -3.57
N MET A 35 0.33 7.70 -3.08
CA MET A 35 -0.86 7.02 -3.60
C MET A 35 -1.82 8.01 -4.26
N VAL A 36 -2.77 7.51 -5.04
CA VAL A 36 -3.85 8.29 -5.64
C VAL A 36 -5.20 7.79 -5.11
N ASP A 37 -6.06 8.73 -4.72
CA ASP A 37 -7.48 8.44 -4.52
C ASP A 37 -8.15 8.38 -5.89
N GLY A 38 -8.50 7.17 -6.33
CA GLY A 38 -9.10 6.94 -7.64
C GLY A 38 -10.44 7.66 -7.83
N ALA A 39 -11.20 7.89 -6.75
CA ALA A 39 -12.50 8.54 -6.83
C ALA A 39 -12.39 10.06 -7.07
N THR A 40 -11.34 10.70 -6.56
CA THR A 40 -11.16 12.17 -6.64
C THR A 40 -10.00 12.60 -7.54
N GLY A 41 -9.10 11.67 -7.89
CA GLY A 41 -7.81 11.96 -8.51
C GLY A 41 -6.79 12.58 -7.55
N GLU A 42 -7.10 12.71 -6.25
CA GLU A 42 -6.20 13.37 -5.30
C GLU A 42 -4.90 12.57 -5.13
N ARG A 43 -3.77 13.28 -5.22
CA ARG A 43 -2.44 12.75 -4.90
C ARG A 43 -2.20 12.85 -3.40
N LEU A 44 -1.98 11.69 -2.78
CA LEU A 44 -1.78 11.50 -1.35
C LEU A 44 -0.31 11.13 -1.10
N ASP A 45 0.49 12.12 -0.73
CA ASP A 45 1.80 11.87 -0.11
C ASP A 45 1.65 11.23 1.28
N ALA A 46 2.77 10.90 1.93
CA ALA A 46 2.77 10.26 3.24
C ALA A 46 1.97 11.03 4.30
N LYS A 47 2.09 12.36 4.33
CA LYS A 47 1.44 13.22 5.33
C LYS A 47 -0.07 13.27 5.13
N LYS A 48 -0.52 13.46 3.88
CA LYS A 48 -1.95 13.44 3.53
C LYS A 48 -2.56 12.06 3.76
N LEU A 49 -1.85 11.01 3.35
CA LEU A 49 -2.29 9.63 3.56
C LEU A 49 -2.41 9.31 5.05
N ALA A 50 -1.42 9.71 5.87
CA ALA A 50 -1.46 9.56 7.32
C ALA A 50 -2.67 10.30 7.94
N ALA A 51 -2.94 11.53 7.50
CA ALA A 51 -4.09 12.29 7.97
C ALA A 51 -5.43 11.60 7.63
N ARG A 52 -5.54 11.00 6.44
CA ARG A 52 -6.74 10.25 6.01
C ARG A 52 -6.91 8.94 6.76
N ILE A 53 -5.80 8.23 7.03
CA ILE A 53 -5.80 7.00 7.86
C ILE A 53 -6.22 7.31 9.29
N LYS A 54 -5.63 8.34 9.92
CA LYS A 54 -5.97 8.75 11.30
C LYS A 54 -7.44 9.16 11.48
N LYS A 55 -8.08 9.67 10.42
CA LYS A 55 -9.51 10.02 10.41
C LYS A 55 -10.43 8.83 10.16
N ASN A 56 -9.90 7.68 9.73
CA ASN A 56 -10.72 6.52 9.44
C ASN A 56 -11.16 5.82 10.75
N PRO A 57 -12.46 5.59 10.99
CA PRO A 57 -12.95 5.01 12.25
C PRO A 57 -12.45 3.59 12.51
N ASN A 58 -12.02 2.86 11.47
CA ASN A 58 -11.48 1.51 11.59
C ASN A 58 -9.98 1.48 11.91
N TYR A 59 -9.30 2.63 11.90
CA TYR A 59 -7.91 2.74 12.31
C TYR A 59 -7.81 3.10 13.80
N LYS A 60 -6.94 2.41 14.51
CA LYS A 60 -6.57 2.73 15.89
C LYS A 60 -5.06 2.94 15.95
N SER A 61 -4.62 3.88 16.78
CA SER A 61 -3.19 4.13 17.00
C SER A 61 -2.48 2.84 17.41
N GLY A 62 -1.31 2.58 16.82
CA GLY A 62 -0.54 1.36 17.06
C GLY A 62 -0.90 0.15 16.18
N MET A 63 -1.96 0.23 15.35
CA MET A 63 -2.20 -0.78 14.31
C MET A 63 -1.06 -0.75 13.29
N THR A 64 -0.67 -1.93 12.79
CA THR A 64 0.19 -2.00 11.60
C THR A 64 -0.60 -1.46 10.42
N VAL A 65 0.01 -0.67 9.55
CA VAL A 65 -0.60 -0.30 8.26
C VAL A 65 0.00 -1.12 7.15
N GLU A 66 -0.83 -1.69 6.29
CA GLU A 66 -0.38 -2.42 5.12
C GLU A 66 -0.84 -1.71 3.84
N ILE A 67 0.12 -1.31 3.00
CA ILE A 67 -0.11 -0.61 1.74
C ILE A 67 -0.23 -1.65 0.62
N LEU A 68 -1.43 -1.78 0.06
CA LEU A 68 -1.75 -2.67 -1.05
C LEU A 68 -1.62 -1.89 -2.36
N SER A 69 -0.39 -1.55 -2.74
CA SER A 69 -0.09 -0.69 -3.89
C SER A 69 1.31 -0.89 -4.43
N CYS A 70 1.46 -0.94 -5.76
CA CYS A 70 2.72 -1.20 -6.45
C CYS A 70 3.87 -0.27 -6.01
N ASN A 71 5.05 -0.85 -5.77
CA ASN A 71 6.33 -0.16 -5.56
C ASN A 71 6.38 0.83 -4.37
N THR A 72 5.35 0.88 -3.52
CA THR A 72 5.28 1.85 -2.40
C THR A 72 6.31 1.59 -1.29
N GLY A 73 7.03 0.47 -1.34
CA GLY A 73 8.18 0.12 -0.51
C GLY A 73 9.52 0.10 -1.26
N LYS A 74 9.58 0.57 -2.52
CA LYS A 74 10.79 0.50 -3.36
C LYS A 74 11.73 1.69 -3.16
N GLY A 75 13.03 1.42 -3.05
CA GLY A 75 14.06 2.45 -2.86
C GLY A 75 14.45 2.71 -1.40
N ALA A 76 15.22 3.77 -1.18
CA ALA A 76 15.85 4.09 0.10
C ALA A 76 14.90 4.80 1.09
N ASN A 77 14.09 5.74 0.60
CA ASN A 77 13.09 6.46 1.41
C ASN A 77 11.68 6.38 0.78
N PRO A 78 11.10 5.17 0.69
CA PRO A 78 9.82 4.95 0.04
C PRO A 78 8.66 5.49 0.86
N LEU A 79 7.48 5.57 0.23
CA LEU A 79 6.21 5.96 0.87
C LEU A 79 5.95 5.16 2.14
N GLY A 80 6.24 3.86 2.15
CA GLY A 80 6.12 3.02 3.34
C GLY A 80 6.92 3.53 4.54
N GLN A 81 8.16 3.97 4.33
CA GLN A 81 9.00 4.52 5.40
C GLN A 81 8.51 5.90 5.86
N GLN A 82 8.17 6.77 4.91
CA GLN A 82 7.65 8.10 5.21
C GLN A 82 6.34 8.00 6.01
N LEU A 83 5.45 7.09 5.61
CA LEU A 83 4.18 6.84 6.29
C LEU A 83 4.38 6.25 7.69
N ALA A 84 5.37 5.36 7.88
CA ALA A 84 5.71 4.83 9.20
C ALA A 84 6.10 5.96 10.16
N ASN A 85 6.88 6.93 9.69
CA ASN A 85 7.28 8.10 10.46
C ASN A 85 6.08 9.01 10.80
N GLU A 86 5.17 9.25 9.84
CA GLU A 86 3.99 10.12 10.04
C GLU A 86 2.93 9.50 10.98
N LEU A 87 2.78 8.18 10.95
CA LEU A 87 1.83 7.44 11.78
C LEU A 87 2.43 6.98 13.12
N ASN A 88 3.75 6.99 13.26
CA ASN A 88 4.48 6.40 14.37
C ASN A 88 4.06 4.93 14.65
N THR A 89 3.96 4.14 13.58
CA THR A 89 3.61 2.71 13.63
C THR A 89 4.39 1.93 12.56
N THR A 90 4.29 0.60 12.60
CA THR A 90 4.85 -0.26 11.55
C THR A 90 4.03 -0.15 10.27
N VAL A 91 4.71 0.01 9.14
CA VAL A 91 4.09 0.00 7.81
C VAL A 91 4.68 -1.13 6.97
N LYS A 92 3.82 -1.91 6.31
CA LYS A 92 4.21 -2.92 5.32
C LYS A 92 3.89 -2.42 3.91
N ALA A 93 4.86 -2.47 2.99
CA ALA A 93 4.66 -2.03 1.62
C ALA A 93 5.53 -2.83 0.63
N PRO A 94 5.04 -3.13 -0.59
CA PRO A 94 5.75 -3.94 -1.56
C PRO A 94 6.94 -3.19 -2.19
N ASN A 95 8.07 -3.88 -2.36
CA ASN A 95 9.24 -3.34 -3.05
C ASN A 95 9.19 -3.48 -4.59
N GLU A 96 8.16 -4.14 -5.12
CA GLU A 96 7.88 -4.34 -6.54
C GLU A 96 6.38 -4.11 -6.82
N TYR A 97 5.89 -4.45 -8.02
CA TYR A 97 4.46 -4.47 -8.30
C TYR A 97 3.73 -5.45 -7.39
N LEU A 98 2.51 -5.10 -6.99
CA LEU A 98 1.65 -5.96 -6.18
C LEU A 98 0.49 -6.45 -7.05
N TRP A 99 0.53 -7.73 -7.40
CA TRP A 99 -0.47 -8.36 -8.24
C TRP A 99 -1.63 -8.84 -7.37
N PHE A 100 -2.86 -8.54 -7.83
CA PHE A 100 -4.10 -8.95 -7.17
C PHE A 100 -4.76 -10.03 -8.01
N SER A 101 -4.92 -11.21 -7.42
CA SER A 101 -5.74 -12.27 -7.98
C SER A 101 -7.22 -11.98 -7.71
N SER A 102 -8.11 -12.54 -8.55
CA SER A 102 -9.56 -12.31 -8.43
C SER A 102 -10.19 -12.84 -7.12
N ASN A 103 -9.46 -13.69 -6.39
CA ASN A 103 -9.79 -14.24 -5.07
C ASN A 103 -9.25 -13.39 -3.90
N GLY A 104 -8.53 -12.29 -4.16
CA GLY A 104 -7.93 -11.44 -3.12
C GLY A 104 -6.52 -11.85 -2.68
N GLU A 105 -5.89 -12.83 -3.34
CA GLU A 105 -4.47 -13.13 -3.10
C GLU A 105 -3.56 -12.03 -3.66
N LEU A 106 -2.48 -11.76 -2.92
CA LEU A 106 -1.52 -10.71 -3.22
C LEU A 106 -0.16 -11.32 -3.49
N THR A 107 0.41 -11.01 -4.65
CA THR A 107 1.75 -11.49 -5.03
C THR A 107 2.64 -10.32 -5.41
N PRO A 108 3.65 -9.95 -4.59
CA PRO A 108 4.65 -8.98 -4.99
C PRO A 108 5.57 -9.60 -6.04
N MET A 109 5.64 -9.02 -7.23
CA MET A 109 6.42 -9.55 -8.35
C MET A 109 6.78 -8.45 -9.33
N GLY A 110 7.90 -8.59 -10.03
CA GLY A 110 8.25 -7.74 -11.15
C GLY A 110 7.22 -7.80 -12.28
N MET A 111 7.38 -6.91 -13.26
CA MET A 111 6.56 -6.84 -14.46
C MET A 111 7.46 -6.89 -15.69
N LYS A 112 7.06 -7.68 -16.70
CA LYS A 112 7.75 -7.76 -18.00
C LYS A 112 7.36 -6.57 -18.88
N ALA A 113 8.06 -6.42 -20.02
CA ALA A 113 7.78 -5.35 -20.99
C ALA A 113 6.35 -5.44 -21.57
N ASP A 114 5.79 -6.64 -21.70
CA ASP A 114 4.42 -6.89 -22.15
C ASP A 114 3.35 -6.67 -21.06
N ARG A 115 3.75 -6.16 -19.89
CA ARG A 115 2.90 -5.94 -18.71
C ARG A 115 2.36 -7.21 -18.06
N SER A 116 2.88 -8.38 -18.40
CA SER A 116 2.63 -9.60 -17.64
C SER A 116 3.50 -9.67 -16.39
N GLN A 117 3.07 -10.50 -15.44
CA GLN A 117 3.82 -10.79 -14.22
C GLN A 117 5.17 -11.47 -14.55
N ASP A 118 6.26 -10.92 -14.01
CA ASP A 118 7.61 -11.47 -14.17
C ASP A 118 7.95 -12.42 -13.01
N THR A 119 7.54 -13.69 -13.12
CA THR A 119 7.77 -14.71 -12.08
C THR A 119 9.25 -14.98 -11.76
N SER A 120 10.18 -14.48 -12.58
CA SER A 120 11.63 -14.56 -12.31
C SER A 120 12.13 -13.47 -11.36
N LYS A 121 11.31 -12.47 -11.04
CA LYS A 121 11.66 -11.31 -10.19
C LYS A 121 10.70 -11.19 -9.01
N PRO A 122 10.78 -12.09 -8.01
CA PRO A 122 9.94 -12.01 -6.82
C PRO A 122 10.19 -10.72 -6.04
N GLY A 123 9.10 -10.07 -5.65
CA GLY A 123 9.11 -8.97 -4.70
C GLY A 123 8.82 -9.46 -3.28
N THR A 124 8.87 -8.54 -2.33
CA THR A 124 8.47 -8.78 -0.94
C THR A 124 7.69 -7.59 -0.38
N MET A 125 6.84 -7.87 0.61
CA MET A 125 6.27 -6.83 1.48
C MET A 125 7.32 -6.43 2.52
N ARG A 126 8.01 -5.30 2.29
CA ARG A 126 8.99 -4.77 3.24
C ARG A 126 8.27 -4.19 4.46
N SER A 127 8.87 -4.38 5.64
CA SER A 127 8.40 -3.79 6.90
C SER A 127 9.24 -2.57 7.24
N PHE A 128 8.59 -1.46 7.57
CA PHE A 128 9.20 -0.20 7.93
C PHE A 128 8.75 0.19 9.34
N THR A 129 9.70 0.48 10.22
CA THR A 129 9.43 1.01 11.56
C THR A 129 9.69 2.52 11.59
N PRO A 130 9.04 3.27 12.48
CA PRO A 130 9.32 4.69 12.64
C PRO A 130 10.80 4.90 12.94
N GLN A 131 11.44 5.79 12.18
CA GLN A 131 12.79 6.23 12.47
C GLN A 131 12.70 7.42 13.42
N SER A 132 13.45 7.38 14.52
CA SER A 132 13.57 8.53 15.41
C SER A 132 14.00 9.75 14.59
N LYS A 133 13.24 10.85 14.70
CA LYS A 133 13.70 12.13 14.15
C LYS A 133 15.03 12.46 14.83
N LYS A 134 16.11 12.46 14.06
CA LYS A 134 17.38 13.08 14.49
C LYS A 134 17.18 14.58 14.63
#